data_AF-K0P6A8-F1
#
_entry.id   AF-K0P6A8-F1
#
_cell.length_a   1.000
_cell.length_b   1.000
_cell.length_c   1.000
_cell.angle_alpha   90.00
_cell.angle_beta   90.00
_cell.angle_gamma   90.00
#
_symmetry.space_group_name_H-M   'P 1'
#
loop_
_entity.id
_entity.type
_entity.pdbx_description
1 polymer ?
#
loop_
_entity_poly.entity_id
_entity_poly.type
_entity_poly.pdbx_seq_one_letter_code
_entity_poly.pdbx_strand_id
1 'polypeptide(L)' 'MKCRFSLSYRDLEEMMRMRGAKIDHATLQRWVIKFIPLIDQEVRKRKRPVGSSWRMDETYVRLNGK' A
#
# COMPACT_ATOMS: atom_id res chain seq x y z
N MET A 1 16.83 8.17 -12.09
CA MET A 1 17.05 6.83 -11.49
C MET A 1 15.77 6.01 -11.69
N LYS A 2 15.74 5.05 -12.62
CA LYS A 2 14.56 4.20 -12.85
C LYS A 2 14.57 3.07 -11.82
N CYS A 3 13.62 3.09 -10.87
CA CYS A 3 13.35 1.90 -10.06
C CYS A 3 12.81 0.80 -10.99
N ARG A 4 13.41 -0.40 -10.94
CA ARG A 4 13.02 -1.56 -11.77
C ARG A 4 11.57 -1.99 -11.53
N PHE A 5 11.07 -1.76 -10.32
CA PHE A 5 9.70 -2.09 -9.91
C PHE A 5 8.95 -0.80 -9.59
N SER A 6 7.76 -0.65 -10.16
CA SER A 6 6.81 0.42 -9.86
C SER A 6 5.95 0.13 -8.63
N LEU A 7 6.20 -1.01 -7.95
CA LEU A 7 5.43 -1.56 -6.83
C LEU A 7 3.97 -1.84 -7.19
N SER A 8 3.70 -2.16 -8.46
CA SER A 8 2.42 -2.76 -8.84
C SER A 8 2.27 -4.16 -8.20
N TYR A 9 1.05 -4.69 -8.09
CA TYR A 9 0.85 -6.04 -7.56
C TYR A 9 1.58 -7.14 -8.38
N ARG A 10 1.75 -6.92 -9.69
CA ARG A 10 2.52 -7.84 -10.56
C ARG A 10 4.02 -7.74 -10.28
N ASP A 11 4.52 -6.54 -10.01
CA ASP A 11 5.92 -6.33 -9.62
C ASP A 11 6.20 -7.00 -8.28
N LEU A 12 5.25 -6.91 -7.34
CA LEU A 12 5.35 -7.58 -6.04
C LEU A 12 5.36 -9.11 -6.19
N GLU A 13 4.52 -9.67 -7.07
CA GLU A 13 4.58 -11.09 -7.42
C GLU A 13 5.95 -11.48 -7.99
N GLU A 14 6.51 -10.69 -8.90
CA GLU A 14 7.85 -10.94 -9.45
C GLU A 14 8.93 -10.87 -8.37
N MET A 15 8.84 -9.91 -7.45
CA MET A 15 9.74 -9.78 -6.30
C MET A 15 9.65 -10.97 -5.36
N MET A 16 8.45 -11.48 -5.08
CA MET A 16 8.25 -12.67 -4.25
C MET A 16 8.80 -13.91 -4.95
N ARG A 17 8.61 -14.03 -6.27
CA ARG A 17 9.16 -15.11 -7.07
C ARG A 17 10.69 -15.12 -7.07
N MET A 18 11.33 -13.95 -7.17
CA MET A 18 12.80 -13.83 -7.03
C MET A 18 13.29 -14.29 -5.66
N ARG A 19 12.47 -14.17 -4.61
CA ARG A 19 12.76 -14.65 -3.25
C ARG A 19 12.40 -16.13 -3.04
N GLY A 20 11.97 -16.84 -4.08
CA GLY A 20 11.57 -18.25 -4.02
C GLY A 20 10.14 -18.50 -3.53
N ALA A 21 9.34 -17.45 -3.31
CA ALA A 21 7.95 -17.57 -2.90
C ALA A 21 7.01 -17.45 -4.12
N LYS A 22 6.22 -18.50 -4.38
CA LYS A 22 5.22 -18.48 -5.46
C LYS A 22 3.89 -17.94 -4.95
N ILE A 23 3.69 -16.63 -5.09
CA ILE A 23 2.48 -15.92 -4.65
C ILE A 23 1.89 -15.20 -5.86
N ASP A 24 0.64 -15.52 -6.20
CA ASP A 24 -0.10 -14.82 -7.25
C ASP A 24 -0.54 -13.42 -6.81
N HIS A 25 -0.48 -12.44 -7.71
CA HIS A 25 -0.90 -11.06 -7.45
C HIS A 25 -2.31 -10.92 -6.85
N ALA A 26 -3.28 -11.78 -7.22
CA ALA A 26 -4.63 -11.74 -6.64
C ALA A 26 -4.63 -12.17 -5.15
N THR A 27 -3.65 -12.97 -4.75
CA THR A 27 -3.46 -13.33 -3.34
C THR A 27 -2.96 -12.14 -2.53
N LEU A 28 -2.02 -11.36 -3.08
CA LEU A 28 -1.58 -10.10 -2.47
C LEU A 28 -2.73 -9.11 -2.35
N GLN A 29 -3.55 -8.95 -3.39
CA GLN A 29 -4.72 -8.07 -3.35
C GLN A 29 -5.71 -8.49 -2.25
N ARG A 30 -6.00 -9.78 -2.11
CA ARG A 30 -6.87 -10.30 -1.04
C ARG A 30 -6.29 -10.05 0.35
N TRP A 31 -4.97 -10.19 0.52
CA TRP A 31 -4.31 -9.85 1.77
C TRP A 31 -4.42 -8.37 2.09
N VAL A 32 -4.20 -7.49 1.11
CA VAL A 32 -4.36 -6.05 1.30
C VAL A 32 -5.77 -5.73 1.78
N ILE A 33 -6.81 -6.27 1.14
CA ILE A 33 -8.21 -6.07 1.57
C ILE A 33 -8.44 -6.58 3.00
N LYS A 34 -7.89 -7.75 3.34
CA LYS A 34 -8.06 -8.35 4.67
C LYS A 34 -7.32 -7.61 5.78
N PHE A 35 -6.09 -7.18 5.52
CA PHE A 35 -5.19 -6.65 6.55
C PHE A 35 -5.21 -5.13 6.67
N ILE A 36 -5.60 -4.37 5.62
CA ILE A 36 -5.69 -2.91 5.71
C ILE A 36 -6.54 -2.44 6.91
N PRO A 37 -7.71 -3.01 7.21
CA PRO A 37 -8.50 -2.57 8.37
C PRO A 37 -7.77 -2.75 9.70
N LEU A 38 -7.04 -3.86 9.85
CA LEU A 38 -6.25 -4.16 11.05
C LEU A 38 -5.09 -3.17 11.20
N ILE A 39 -4.41 -2.87 10.10
CA ILE A 39 -3.33 -1.89 10.07
C ILE A 39 -3.87 -0.50 10.36
N ASP A 40 -4.98 -0.09 9.75
CA ASP A 40 -5.61 1.22 9.99
C ASP A 40 -5.98 1.38 11.48
N GLN A 41 -6.56 0.35 12.10
CA GLN A 41 -6.88 0.37 13.52
C GLN A 41 -5.62 0.60 14.38
N GLU A 42 -4.53 -0.10 14.09
CA GLU A 42 -3.29 0.02 14.85
C GLU A 42 -2.57 1.35 14.60
N VAL A 43 -2.58 1.83 13.36
CA VAL A 43 -2.05 3.15 12.98
C VAL A 43 -2.80 4.25 13.70
N ARG A 44 -4.14 4.19 13.75
CA ARG A 44 -4.96 5.19 14.46
C ARG A 44 -4.66 5.23 15.96
N LYS A 45 -4.44 4.08 16.60
CA LYS A 45 -4.06 4.03 18.03
C LYS A 45 -2.72 4.70 18.30
N ARG A 46 -1.76 4.55 17.39
CA ARG A 46 -0.39 5.10 17.53
C ARG A 46 -0.27 6.52 17.00
N LYS A 47 -1.22 6.96 16.18
CA LYS A 47 -1.23 8.30 15.59
C LYS A 47 -1.37 9.33 16.71
N ARG A 48 -0.43 10.28 16.76
CA ARG A 48 -0.49 11.39 17.71
C ARG A 48 -1.71 12.26 17.41
N PRO A 49 -2.35 12.85 18.44
CA PRO A 49 -3.38 13.87 18.24
C PRO A 49 -2.83 14.97 17.33
N VAL A 50 -3.61 15.37 16.33
CA VAL A 50 -3.28 16.53 15.50
C VAL A 50 -3.46 17.79 16.34
N GLY A 51 -2.46 18.68 16.30
CA GLY A 51 -2.53 19.97 16.98
C GLY A 51 -3.44 20.98 16.27
N SER A 52 -3.44 22.23 16.74
CA SER A 52 -4.27 23.31 16.18
C SER A 52 -3.88 23.76 14.75
N SER A 53 -2.68 23.40 14.28
CA SER A 53 -2.19 23.68 12.94
C SER A 53 -1.79 22.37 12.27
N TRP A 54 -2.30 22.14 11.05
CA TRP A 54 -1.97 20.98 10.23
C TRP A 54 -1.39 21.46 8.91
N ARG A 55 -0.30 20.81 8.46
CA ARG A 55 0.27 21.00 7.12
C ARG A 55 -0.10 19.79 6.28
N MET A 56 -0.62 20.04 5.09
CA MET A 56 -1.02 19.02 4.14
C MET A 56 -0.28 19.27 2.83
N ASP A 57 0.41 18.25 2.34
CA ASP A 57 0.98 18.28 1.00
C ASP A 57 -0.08 17.82 0.00
N GLU A 58 -0.22 18.55 -1.11
CA GLU A 58 -1.16 18.18 -2.16
C GLU A 58 -0.57 17.07 -3.04
N THR A 59 -1.30 15.95 -3.17
CA THR A 59 -0.92 14.85 -4.06
C THR A 59 -2.07 14.55 -5.01
N TYR A 60 -1.84 14.73 -6.31
CA TYR A 60 -2.81 14.42 -7.35
C TYR A 60 -2.82 12.92 -7.65
N VAL A 61 -3.96 12.27 -7.39
CA VAL A 61 -4.19 10.86 -7.73
C VAL A 61 -5.30 10.78 -8.78
N ARG A 62 -4.99 10.19 -9.93
CA ARG A 62 -5.99 9.92 -10.98
C ARG A 62 -6.79 8.68 -10.58
N LEU A 63 -8.07 8.86 -10.30
CA LEU A 63 -9.02 7.79 -10.04
C LEU A 63 -9.91 7.60 -11.26
N ASN A 64 -9.94 6.38 -11.79
CA ASN A 64 -10.93 6.01 -12.81
C ASN A 64 -12.22 5.60 -12.10
N GLY A 65 -13.01 6.59 -11.70
CA GLY A 65 -14.38 6.38 -11.22
C GLY A 65 -15.29 5.92 -12.37
N LYS A 66 -16.33 5.16 -12.04
CA LYS A 66 -17.42 4.83 -12.96
C LYS A 66 -18.56 5.82 -12.78
#